data_AF-A0A6I1JYW7-F1
#
_entry.id   AF-A0A6I1JYW7-F1
#
_cell.length_a   1.000
_cell.length_b   1.000
_cell.length_c   1.000
_cell.angle_alpha   90.00
_cell.angle_beta   90.00
_cell.angle_gamma   90.00
#
_symmetry.space_group_name_H-M   'P 1'
#
loop_
_entity.id
_entity.type
_entity.pdbx_description
1 polymer ?
#
loop_
_entity_poly.entity_id
_entity_poly.type
_entity_poly.pdbx_seq_one_letter_code
_entity_poly.pdbx_strand_id
1 'polypeptide(L)'
;MNKGRTIHAFDAGAPSALRASGLAARFHAWRGVSGRRYLATVHAAATAPAYEGAVIVLARAEADGTRVAVWAGRSPGSPRALARLAQMKRAEEVHVHLIAEREEDRVAVEADLATSVTDLADRLRSAAPAN
;
A
#
# COMPACT_ATOMS: atom_id res chain seq x y z
N MET A 1 -18.11 -10.88 2.49
CA MET A 1 -16.94 -11.76 2.25
C MET A 1 -15.78 -10.94 1.71
N ASN A 2 -14.70 -10.78 2.47
CA ASN A 2 -13.46 -10.15 2.00
C ASN A 2 -12.81 -11.14 1.03
N LYS A 3 -12.81 -10.85 -0.28
CA LYS A 3 -11.97 -11.60 -1.23
C LYS A 3 -10.53 -11.47 -0.72
N GLY A 4 -9.90 -12.60 -0.40
CA GLY A 4 -8.53 -12.62 0.13
C GLY A 4 -7.61 -11.82 -0.78
N ARG A 5 -6.97 -10.78 -0.25
CA ARG A 5 -5.79 -10.18 -0.87
C ARG A 5 -4.59 -10.67 -0.07
N THR A 6 -3.61 -11.22 -0.77
CA THR A 6 -2.30 -11.51 -0.17
C THR A 6 -1.49 -10.22 -0.20
N ILE A 7 -0.98 -9.80 0.95
CA ILE A 7 -0.17 -8.59 1.06
C ILE A 7 1.30 -8.95 0.88
N HIS A 8 1.97 -8.26 -0.03
CA HIS A 8 3.39 -8.38 -0.35
C HIS A 8 4.18 -7.12 0.01
N ALA A 9 3.56 -6.18 0.72
CA ALA A 9 4.20 -4.97 1.22
C ALA A 9 4.97 -5.28 2.50
N PHE A 10 6.29 -5.42 2.38
CA PHE A 10 7.21 -5.67 3.50
C PHE A 10 7.77 -4.34 4.02
N ASP A 11 7.88 -4.22 5.35
CA ASP A 11 8.49 -3.05 6.00
C ASP A 11 9.93 -2.85 5.48
N ALA A 12 10.22 -1.65 4.98
CA ALA A 12 11.54 -1.25 4.53
C ALA A 12 12.09 -0.03 5.31
N GLY A 13 11.39 0.36 6.37
CA GLY A 13 11.70 1.44 7.30
C GLY A 13 11.60 2.84 6.71
N ALA A 14 11.88 3.83 7.56
CA ALA A 14 12.10 5.21 7.10
C ALA A 14 13.38 5.29 6.24
N PRO A 15 13.41 6.14 5.20
CA PRO A 15 14.64 6.40 4.45
C PRO A 15 15.78 6.83 5.38
N SER A 16 16.96 6.19 5.26
CA SER A 16 18.11 6.44 6.14
C SER A 16 18.58 7.90 6.09
N ALA A 17 18.48 8.54 4.93
CA ALA A 17 18.82 9.95 4.74
C ALA A 17 17.99 10.90 5.62
N LEU A 18 16.79 10.50 6.06
CA LEU A 18 15.91 11.34 6.87
C LEU A 18 16.22 11.27 8.37
N ARG A 19 17.11 10.38 8.83
CA ARG A 19 17.41 10.18 10.26
C ARG A 19 17.85 11.46 10.98
N ALA A 20 18.64 12.30 10.31
CA ALA A 20 19.14 13.56 10.89
C ALA A 20 18.15 14.73 10.80
N SER A 21 17.05 14.58 10.04
CA SER A 21 16.19 15.71 9.65
C SER A 21 14.93 15.89 10.50
N GLY A 22 14.64 14.95 11.42
CA GLY A 22 13.37 14.89 12.14
C GLY A 22 12.16 14.51 11.25
N LEU A 23 12.35 14.32 9.95
CA LEU A 23 11.29 13.96 8.99
C LEU A 23 11.03 12.45 8.91
N ALA A 24 11.80 11.63 9.62
CA ALA A 24 11.68 10.16 9.58
C ALA A 24 10.26 9.67 9.92
N ALA A 25 9.51 10.39 10.75
CA ALA A 25 8.13 10.04 11.08
C ALA A 25 7.12 10.34 9.95
N ARG A 26 7.47 11.21 8.99
CA ARG A 26 6.59 11.61 7.88
C ARG A 26 6.69 10.69 6.67
N PHE A 27 7.71 9.86 6.60
CA PHE A 27 8.00 9.03 5.44
C PHE A 27 8.32 7.60 5.84
N HIS A 28 7.76 6.67 5.09
CA HIS A 28 8.02 5.25 5.25
C HIS A 28 8.19 4.60 3.89
N ALA A 29 9.04 3.58 3.80
CA ALA A 29 9.23 2.82 2.57
C ALA A 29 8.69 1.41 2.74
N TRP A 30 8.02 0.92 1.70
CA TRP A 30 7.60 -0.48 1.57
C TRP A 30 8.44 -1.17 0.50
N ARG A 31 8.66 -2.47 0.65
CA ARG A 31 9.25 -3.31 -0.39
C ARG A 31 8.18 -4.25 -0.92
N GLY A 32 7.97 -4.27 -2.24
CA GLY A 32 7.07 -5.24 -2.86
C GLY A 32 7.75 -6.59 -3.13
N VAL A 33 7.01 -7.54 -3.71
CA VAL A 33 7.51 -8.89 -4.01
C VAL A 33 8.67 -8.89 -5.00
N SER A 34 8.75 -7.89 -5.89
CA SER A 34 9.87 -7.68 -6.81
C SER A 34 11.16 -7.23 -6.12
N GLY A 35 11.08 -6.82 -4.85
CA GLY A 35 12.19 -6.22 -4.12
C GLY A 35 12.34 -4.70 -4.33
N ARG A 36 11.54 -4.08 -5.21
CA ARG A 36 11.51 -2.62 -5.39
C ARG A 36 11.03 -1.91 -4.13
N ARG A 37 11.57 -0.71 -3.86
CA ARG A 37 11.18 0.13 -2.72
C ARG A 37 10.23 1.24 -3.18
N TYR A 38 9.16 1.45 -2.42
CA TYR A 38 8.13 2.45 -2.65
C TYR A 38 8.08 3.41 -1.47
N LEU A 39 8.47 4.66 -1.71
CA LEU A 39 8.39 5.72 -0.71
C LEU A 39 6.94 6.19 -0.56
N ALA A 40 6.50 6.35 0.68
CA ALA A 40 5.17 6.83 1.00
C ALA A 40 5.21 7.87 2.12
N THR A 41 4.29 8.82 2.09
CA THR A 41 4.03 9.73 3.22
C THR A 41 3.12 9.06 4.23
N VAL A 42 3.42 9.18 5.51
CA VAL A 42 2.65 8.58 6.61
C VAL A 42 1.60 9.57 7.11
N HIS A 43 0.35 9.11 7.19
CA HIS A 43 -0.78 9.87 7.75
C HIS A 43 -1.53 9.02 8.76
N ALA A 44 -2.10 9.64 9.80
CA ALA A 44 -3.03 8.94 10.68
C ALA A 44 -4.31 8.56 9.91
N ALA A 45 -4.87 7.37 10.17
CA ALA A 45 -6.06 6.88 9.46
C ALA A 45 -7.27 7.82 9.54
N ALA A 46 -7.39 8.61 10.61
CA ALA A 46 -8.46 9.57 10.82
C ALA A 46 -8.35 10.82 9.94
N THR A 47 -7.14 11.20 9.51
CA THR A 47 -6.86 12.48 8.83
C THR A 47 -6.18 12.30 7.47
N ALA A 48 -6.07 11.07 6.99
CA ALA A 48 -5.37 10.75 5.76
C ALA A 48 -6.07 11.38 4.53
N PRO A 49 -5.30 12.03 3.64
CA PRO A 49 -5.83 12.54 2.39
C PRO A 49 -6.14 11.38 1.43
N ALA A 50 -7.31 11.44 0.79
CA ALA A 50 -7.75 10.45 -0.19
C ALA A 50 -7.51 10.95 -1.62
N TYR A 51 -6.26 11.04 -2.03
CA TYR A 51 -5.94 11.40 -3.42
C TYR A 51 -6.45 10.33 -4.37
N GLU A 52 -7.20 10.73 -5.39
CA GLU A 52 -7.80 9.80 -6.36
C GLU A 52 -6.71 9.06 -7.13
N GLY A 53 -6.87 7.74 -7.24
CA GLY A 53 -5.93 6.88 -7.96
C GLY A 53 -4.56 6.68 -7.29
N ALA A 54 -4.24 7.36 -6.19
CA ALA A 54 -2.98 7.15 -5.48
C ALA A 54 -2.89 5.72 -4.94
N VAL A 55 -1.70 5.14 -4.95
CA VAL A 55 -1.47 3.85 -4.28
C VAL A 55 -1.29 4.10 -2.79
N ILE A 56 -1.98 3.32 -1.96
CA ILE A 56 -1.85 3.40 -0.52
C ILE A 56 -1.54 2.05 0.08
N VAL A 57 -0.85 2.07 1.21
CA VAL A 57 -0.69 0.94 2.12
C VAL A 57 -1.34 1.32 3.45
N LEU A 58 -2.30 0.54 3.89
CA LEU A 58 -2.87 0.65 5.22
C LEU A 58 -1.99 -0.16 6.17
N ALA A 59 -1.57 0.46 7.25
CA ALA A 59 -0.60 -0.12 8.16
C ALA A 59 -1.04 0.00 9.62
N ARG A 60 -0.47 -0.88 10.44
CA ARG A 60 -0.52 -0.81 11.89
C ARG A 60 0.90 -0.68 12.42
N ALA A 61 1.08 0.13 13.46
CA ALA A 61 2.34 0.21 14.16
C ALA A 61 2.45 -0.93 15.18
N GLU A 62 3.58 -1.63 15.18
CA GLU A 62 3.91 -2.61 16.21
C GLU A 62 4.72 -1.95 17.33
N ALA A 63 4.78 -2.60 18.49
CA ALA A 63 5.42 -2.05 19.70
C ALA A 63 6.93 -1.79 19.54
N ASP A 64 7.60 -2.51 18.63
CA ASP A 64 9.02 -2.36 18.31
C ASP A 64 9.30 -1.24 17.29
N GLY A 65 8.26 -0.56 16.82
CA GLY A 65 8.38 0.50 15.82
C GLY A 65 8.47 -0.01 14.38
N THR A 66 8.25 -1.29 14.11
CA THR A 66 7.99 -1.82 12.76
C THR A 66 6.56 -1.52 12.33
N ARG A 67 6.29 -1.65 11.02
CA ARG A 67 4.95 -1.46 10.43
C ARG A 67 4.49 -2.71 9.71
N VAL A 68 3.27 -3.14 10.02
CA VAL A 68 2.63 -4.27 9.35
C VAL A 68 1.59 -3.76 8.38
N ALA A 69 1.78 -4.07 7.10
CA ALA A 69 0.79 -3.77 6.06
C ALA A 69 -0.42 -4.71 6.22
N VAL A 70 -1.59 -4.13 6.45
CA VAL A 70 -2.86 -4.86 6.56
C VAL A 70 -3.68 -4.82 5.27
N TRP A 71 -3.35 -3.88 4.36
CA TRP A 71 -3.96 -3.77 3.03
C TRP A 71 -3.10 -2.89 2.11
N ALA A 72 -3.13 -3.15 0.80
CA ALA A 72 -2.55 -2.25 -0.20
C ALA A 72 -3.42 -2.21 -1.46
N GLY A 73 -3.46 -1.05 -2.13
CA GLY A 73 -4.24 -0.84 -3.35
C GLY A 73 -4.51 0.64 -3.64
N ARG A 74 -5.47 0.92 -4.54
CA ARG A 74 -5.94 2.27 -4.87
C ARG A 74 -6.69 2.97 -3.72
N SER A 75 -6.36 4.24 -3.50
CA SER A 75 -7.14 5.16 -2.67
C SER A 75 -8.55 5.36 -3.27
N PRO A 76 -9.62 5.34 -2.45
CA PRO A 76 -11.00 5.45 -2.91
C PRO A 76 -11.42 6.89 -3.30
N GLY A 77 -10.50 7.86 -3.34
CA GLY A 77 -10.78 9.26 -3.73
C GLY A 77 -11.65 10.07 -2.76
N SER A 78 -12.21 9.43 -1.72
CA SER A 78 -13.03 10.07 -0.69
C SER A 78 -12.43 9.85 0.70
N PRO A 79 -12.17 10.91 1.50
CA PRO A 79 -11.66 10.77 2.86
C PRO A 79 -12.55 9.90 3.75
N ARG A 80 -13.88 10.00 3.60
CA ARG A 80 -14.84 9.17 4.35
C ARG A 80 -14.74 7.70 3.97
N ALA A 81 -14.60 7.39 2.68
CA ALA A 81 -14.45 6.01 2.22
C ALA A 81 -13.10 5.43 2.67
N LEU A 82 -12.03 6.23 2.63
CA LEU A 82 -10.70 5.86 3.10
C LEU A 82 -10.70 5.56 4.60
N ALA A 83 -11.28 6.43 5.42
CA ALA A 83 -11.40 6.22 6.86
C ALA A 83 -12.20 4.94 7.19
N ARG A 84 -13.31 4.69 6.46
CA ARG A 84 -14.09 3.45 6.61
C ARG A 84 -13.28 2.22 6.23
N LEU A 85 -12.51 2.27 5.14
CA LEU A 85 -11.64 1.17 4.72
C LEU A 85 -10.55 0.90 5.77
N ALA A 86 -9.90 1.93 6.28
CA ALA A 86 -8.90 1.83 7.35
C ALA A 86 -9.50 1.20 8.61
N GLN A 87 -10.68 1.65 9.04
CA GLN A 87 -11.41 1.06 10.17
C GLN A 87 -11.71 -0.43 9.94
N MET A 88 -12.24 -0.79 8.76
CA MET A 88 -12.55 -2.19 8.42
C MET A 88 -11.31 -3.09 8.42
N LYS A 89 -10.15 -2.54 8.05
CA LYS A 89 -8.87 -3.25 8.03
C LYS A 89 -8.10 -3.14 9.36
N ARG A 90 -8.65 -2.43 10.36
CA ARG A 90 -8.01 -2.14 11.66
C ARG A 90 -6.63 -1.49 11.48
N ALA A 91 -6.53 -0.59 10.51
CA ALA A 91 -5.33 0.19 10.26
C ALA A 91 -5.31 1.46 11.10
N GLU A 92 -4.11 1.84 11.53
CA GLU A 92 -3.85 3.05 12.32
C GLU A 92 -3.22 4.14 11.45
N GLU A 93 -2.46 3.73 10.44
CA GLU A 93 -1.73 4.60 9.52
C GLU A 93 -2.17 4.33 8.07
N VAL A 94 -2.16 5.39 7.25
CA VAL A 94 -2.33 5.35 5.80
C VAL A 94 -1.06 5.89 5.17
N HIS A 95 -0.36 5.02 4.45
CA HIS A 95 0.89 5.36 3.77
C HIS A 95 0.57 5.63 2.30
N VAL A 96 0.73 6.87 1.86
CA VAL A 96 0.34 7.32 0.52
C VAL A 96 1.56 7.41 -0.39
N HIS A 97 1.52 6.69 -1.51
CA HIS A 97 2.53 6.70 -2.56
C HIS A 97 2.06 7.52 -3.76
N LEU A 98 2.78 8.60 -4.08
CA LEU A 98 2.37 9.61 -5.07
C LEU A 98 3.29 9.70 -6.30
N ILE A 99 4.36 8.93 -6.36
CA ILE A 99 5.35 9.03 -7.46
C ILE A 99 5.02 8.16 -8.68
N ALA A 100 3.98 7.34 -8.61
CA ALA A 100 3.46 6.60 -9.75
C ALA A 100 2.51 7.50 -10.57
N GLU A 101 3.04 8.17 -11.59
CA GLU A 101 2.31 9.19 -12.33
C GLU A 101 1.28 8.60 -13.28
N ARG A 102 1.68 7.57 -14.05
CA ARG A 102 0.85 6.93 -15.08
C ARG A 102 0.03 5.79 -14.49
N GLU A 103 -1.13 5.49 -15.07
CA GLU A 103 -1.97 4.37 -14.59
C GLU A 103 -1.21 3.04 -14.61
N GLU A 104 -0.41 2.80 -15.65
CA GLU A 104 0.42 1.60 -15.79
C GLU A 104 1.42 1.43 -14.62
N ASP A 105 2.10 2.53 -14.23
CA ASP A 105 3.03 2.52 -13.10
C ASP A 105 2.31 2.15 -11.81
N ARG A 106 1.13 2.72 -11.64
CA ARG A 106 0.34 2.53 -10.44
C ARG A 106 -0.23 1.10 -10.36
N VAL A 107 -0.65 0.52 -11.48
CA VAL A 107 -1.04 -0.89 -11.58
C VAL A 107 0.14 -1.80 -11.26
N ALA A 108 1.33 -1.47 -11.77
CA ALA A 108 2.55 -2.22 -11.46
C ALA A 108 2.91 -2.17 -9.98
N VAL A 109 2.79 -1.00 -9.33
CA VAL A 109 3.00 -0.84 -7.89
C VAL A 109 1.98 -1.66 -7.09
N GLU A 110 0.70 -1.59 -7.44
CA GLU A 110 -0.34 -2.37 -6.74
C GLU A 110 -0.08 -3.86 -6.81
N ALA A 111 0.21 -4.37 -8.01
CA ALA A 111 0.51 -5.78 -8.22
C ALA A 111 1.75 -6.23 -7.45
N ASP A 112 2.72 -5.34 -7.24
CA ASP A 112 3.92 -5.64 -6.47
C ASP A 112 3.69 -5.64 -4.95
N LEU A 113 2.74 -4.84 -4.48
CA LEU A 113 2.42 -4.69 -3.05
C LEU A 113 1.29 -5.60 -2.56
N ALA A 114 0.38 -6.04 -3.43
CA ALA A 114 -0.68 -6.97 -3.08
C ALA A 114 -1.25 -7.70 -4.29
N THR A 115 -1.51 -9.00 -4.13
CA THR A 115 -2.22 -9.80 -5.12
C THR A 115 -3.64 -10.09 -4.67
N SER A 116 -4.64 -9.79 -5.51
CA SER A 116 -6.02 -10.22 -5.26
C SER A 116 -6.25 -11.63 -5.79
N VAL A 117 -7.12 -12.42 -5.13
CA VAL A 117 -7.56 -13.72 -5.66
C VAL A 117 -8.14 -13.61 -7.08
N THR A 118 -8.81 -12.49 -7.40
CA THR A 118 -9.31 -12.22 -8.75
C THR A 118 -8.16 -12.05 -9.75
N ASP A 119 -7.14 -11.25 -9.42
CA ASP A 119 -5.96 -11.04 -10.29
C ASP A 119 -5.21 -12.35 -10.55
N LEU A 120 -5.07 -13.19 -9.53
CA LEU A 120 -4.43 -14.50 -9.67
C LEU A 120 -5.24 -15.40 -10.61
N ALA A 121 -6.57 -15.43 -10.45
CA ALA A 121 -7.44 -16.23 -11.29
C ALA A 121 -7.43 -15.78 -12.76
N ASP A 122 -7.36 -14.46 -13.02
CA ASP A 122 -7.21 -13.93 -14.38
C ASP A 122 -5.86 -14.31 -14.99
N ARG A 123 -4.76 -14.18 -14.24
CA ARG A 123 -3.42 -14.59 -14.70
C ARG A 123 -3.36 -16.08 -15.06
N LEU A 124 -3.94 -16.94 -14.23
CA LEU A 124 -3.99 -18.38 -14.50
C LEU A 124 -4.85 -18.72 -15.73
N ARG A 125 -5.94 -17.97 -15.97
CA ARG A 125 -6.76 -18.11 -17.19
C ARG A 125 -6.00 -17.67 -18.43
N SER A 126 -5.29 -16.54 -18.37
CA SER A 126 -4.52 -16.02 -19.51
C SER A 126 -3.26 -16.82 -19.83
N ALA A 127 -2.73 -17.59 -18.88
CA ALA A 127 -1.56 -18.45 -19.08
C ALA A 127 -1.89 -19.86 -19.62
N ALA A 128 -3.17 -20.22 -19.72
CA ALA A 128 -3.58 -21.48 -20.34
C ALA A 128 -3.40 -21.39 -21.87
N PRO A 129 -2.72 -22.36 -22.51
CA PRO A 129 -2.56 -22.34 -23.96
C PRO A 129 -3.92 -22.44 -24.65
N ALA A 130 -4.11 -21.67 -25.72
CA ALA A 130 -5.25 -21.85 -26.62
C ALA A 130 -5.17 -23.25 -27.21
N ASN A 131 -6.22 -24.04 -26.98
CA ASN A 131 -6.37 -25.40 -27.51
C ASN A 131 -6.61 -25.37 -29.02
#